data_AF-A0A2H5E017-F1
#
_entry.id   AF-A0A2H5E017-F1
#
_cell.length_a   1.000
_cell.length_b   1.000
_cell.length_c   1.000
_cell.angle_alpha   90.00
_cell.angle_beta   90.00
_cell.angle_gamma   90.00
#
_symmetry.space_group_name_H-M   'P 1'
#
loop_
_entity.id
_entity.type
_entity.pdbx_description
1 polymer ?
#
loop_
_entity_poly.entity_id
_entity_poly.type
_entity_poly.pdbx_seq_one_letter_code
_entity_poly.pdbx_strand_id
1 'polypeptide(L)'
;MEGAMKHTLWWCTEFPANSWSCLLDGWRCQQRFWRSSLFYGARVCLGPAPLPDKLARLARRGCADGIALCHDSCSARFAWLEQICLHLPQHAGAGERWRVCLQGSRQALQRNLVRLGRDWSRL
;
A
#
# COMPACT_ATOMS: atom_id res chain seq x y z
N MET A 1 -18.61 9.65 -30.76
CA MET A 1 -17.18 9.94 -31.03
C MET A 1 -16.48 10.63 -29.86
N GLU A 2 -17.11 11.57 -29.13
CA GLU A 2 -16.49 12.27 -27.99
C GLU A 2 -16.00 11.36 -26.86
N GLY A 3 -16.72 10.28 -26.54
CA GLY A 3 -16.32 9.34 -25.49
C GLY A 3 -15.00 8.64 -25.79
N ALA A 4 -14.84 8.10 -27.00
CA ALA A 4 -13.62 7.40 -27.41
C ALA A 4 -12.38 8.31 -27.35
N MET A 5 -12.52 9.57 -27.78
CA MET A 5 -11.43 10.55 -27.74
C MET A 5 -11.02 10.89 -26.30
N LYS A 6 -11.99 11.01 -25.38
CA LYS A 6 -11.72 11.21 -23.93
C LYS A 6 -10.98 10.02 -23.31
N HIS A 7 -11.34 8.78 -23.66
CA HIS A 7 -10.64 7.59 -23.17
C HIS A 7 -9.19 7.54 -23.68
N THR A 8 -8.96 7.79 -24.98
CA THR A 8 -7.61 7.80 -25.55
C THR A 8 -6.74 8.89 -24.90
N LEU A 9 -7.29 10.09 -24.73
CA LEU A 9 -6.56 11.19 -24.11
C LEU A 9 -6.16 10.85 -22.67
N TRP A 10 -7.09 10.28 -21.89
CA TRP A 10 -6.80 9.83 -20.53
C TRP A 10 -5.67 8.79 -20.47
N TRP A 11 -5.69 7.77 -21.33
CA TRP A 11 -4.64 6.74 -21.38
C TRP A 11 -3.27 7.30 -21.76
N CYS A 12 -3.22 8.36 -22.57
CA CYS A 12 -1.97 8.96 -23.04
C CYS A 12 -1.37 9.99 -22.06
N THR A 13 -2.19 10.72 -21.30
CA THR A 13 -1.71 11.85 -20.48
C THR A 13 -1.94 11.63 -18.98
N GLU A 14 -3.18 11.37 -18.59
CA GLU A 14 -3.57 11.26 -17.19
C GLU A 14 -3.11 9.94 -16.56
N PHE A 15 -3.19 8.84 -17.30
CA PHE A 15 -2.76 7.52 -16.80
C PHE A 15 -1.27 7.50 -16.41
N PRO A 16 -0.31 7.95 -17.25
CA PRO A 16 1.09 8.02 -16.85
C PRO A 16 1.32 8.94 -15.65
N ALA A 17 0.68 10.11 -15.62
CA ALA A 17 0.81 11.07 -14.52
C ALA A 17 0.29 10.50 -13.19
N ASN A 18 -0.90 9.88 -13.21
CA ASN A 18 -1.52 9.28 -12.03
C ASN A 18 -0.76 8.03 -11.57
N SER A 19 -0.24 7.23 -12.50
CA SER A 19 0.63 6.08 -12.19
C SER A 19 1.92 6.54 -11.52
N TRP A 20 2.54 7.59 -12.04
CA TRP A 20 3.73 8.19 -11.45
C TRP A 20 3.45 8.75 -10.04
N SER A 21 2.33 9.46 -9.86
CA SER A 21 1.91 9.95 -8.54
C SER A 21 1.71 8.80 -7.55
N CYS A 22 1.05 7.72 -7.97
CA CYS A 22 0.85 6.52 -7.14
C CYS A 22 2.19 5.89 -6.74
N LEU A 23 3.15 5.79 -7.66
CA LEU A 23 4.50 5.30 -7.36
C LEU A 23 5.24 6.22 -6.39
N LEU A 24 5.13 7.55 -6.58
CA LEU A 24 5.74 8.53 -5.68
C LEU A 24 5.16 8.47 -4.27
N ASP A 25 3.85 8.28 -4.13
CA ASP A 25 3.23 8.15 -2.81
C ASP A 25 3.65 6.85 -2.12
N GLY A 26 3.76 5.75 -2.89
CA GLY A 26 4.37 4.51 -2.40
C GLY A 26 5.82 4.71 -1.94
N TRP A 27 6.62 5.43 -2.73
CA TRP A 27 8.00 5.77 -2.40
C TRP A 27 8.11 6.65 -1.15
N ARG A 28 7.27 7.67 -1.00
CA ARG A 28 7.22 8.53 0.20
C ARG A 28 6.86 7.72 1.45
N CYS A 29 5.93 6.78 1.33
CA CYS A 29 5.57 5.88 2.42
C CYS A 29 6.78 5.01 2.82
N GLN A 30 7.47 4.41 1.84
CA GLN A 30 8.70 3.66 2.08
C GLN A 30 9.78 4.53 2.72
N GLN A 31 10.03 5.75 2.25
CA GLN A 31 11.05 6.63 2.84
C GLN A 31 10.79 6.92 4.32
N ARG A 32 9.54 7.16 4.72
CA ARG A 32 9.17 7.34 6.14
C ARG A 32 9.48 6.10 6.95
N PHE A 33 9.16 4.92 6.41
CA PHE A 33 9.50 3.64 7.02
C PHE A 33 11.02 3.49 7.17
N TRP A 34 11.80 3.69 6.11
CA TRP A 34 13.26 3.53 6.15
C TRP A 34 13.89 4.46 7.19
N ARG A 35 13.45 5.73 7.22
CA ARG A 35 13.91 6.69 8.23
C ARG A 35 13.60 6.22 9.65
N SER A 36 12.36 5.80 9.91
CA SER A 36 11.94 5.30 11.22
C SER A 36 12.74 4.06 11.64
N SER A 37 12.91 3.11 10.72
CA SER A 37 13.65 1.87 10.95
C SER A 37 15.13 2.12 11.23
N LEU A 38 15.76 3.08 10.53
CA LEU A 38 17.16 3.46 10.78
C LEU A 38 17.35 4.06 12.18
N PHE A 39 16.50 5.00 12.59
CA PHE A 39 16.61 5.62 13.92
C PHE A 39 16.33 4.61 15.04
N TYR A 40 15.32 3.76 14.88
CA TYR A 40 15.02 2.71 15.85
C TYR A 40 16.16 1.69 15.91
N GLY A 41 16.63 1.21 14.76
CA GLY A 41 17.72 0.25 14.67
C GLY A 41 19.00 0.76 15.32
N ALA A 42 19.40 2.00 15.03
CA ALA A 42 20.54 2.64 15.65
C ALA A 42 20.40 2.71 17.19
N ARG A 43 19.22 3.10 17.69
CA ARG A 43 18.95 3.15 19.13
C ARG A 43 19.01 1.78 19.79
N VAL A 44 18.50 0.74 19.15
CA VAL A 44 18.57 -0.64 19.66
C VAL A 44 20.00 -1.14 19.67
N CYS A 45 20.76 -0.90 18.60
CA CYS A 45 22.15 -1.34 18.48
C CYS A 45 23.08 -0.70 19.52
N LEU A 46 22.89 0.60 19.80
CA LEU A 46 23.67 1.35 20.80
C LEU A 46 23.21 1.11 22.25
N GLY A 47 22.08 0.42 22.46
CA GLY A 47 21.58 0.11 23.79
C GLY A 47 22.41 -0.93 24.54
N PRO A 48 22.29 -1.00 25.88
CA PRO A 48 23.05 -1.95 26.71
C PRO A 48 22.52 -3.39 26.68
N ALA A 49 21.42 -3.64 25.96
CA ALA A 49 20.78 -4.96 25.92
C ALA A 49 21.71 -6.03 25.28
N PRO A 50 21.57 -7.30 25.68
CA PRO A 50 22.29 -8.40 25.03
C PRO A 50 21.85 -8.56 23.57
N LEU A 51 22.75 -9.08 22.72
CA LEU A 51 22.50 -9.29 21.30
C LEU A 51 21.19 -10.05 20.96
N PRO A 52 20.83 -11.17 21.63
CA PRO A 52 19.57 -11.86 21.34
C PRO A 52 18.34 -10.96 21.52
N ASP A 53 18.33 -10.13 22.55
CA ASP A 53 17.23 -9.19 22.82
C ASP A 53 17.15 -8.09 21.75
N LYS A 54 18.30 -7.61 21.28
CA LYS A 54 18.38 -6.64 20.18
C LYS A 54 17.78 -7.21 18.90
N LEU A 55 18.16 -8.43 18.54
CA LEU A 55 17.62 -9.12 17.36
C LEU A 55 16.11 -9.35 17.48
N ALA A 56 15.63 -9.80 18.64
CA ALA A 56 14.20 -10.00 18.88
C ALA A 56 13.40 -8.69 18.79
N ARG A 57 13.96 -7.57 19.26
CA ARG A 57 13.35 -6.23 19.16
C ARG A 57 13.33 -5.70 17.73
N LEU A 58 14.39 -5.97 16.94
CA LEU A 58 14.46 -5.59 15.54
C LEU A 58 13.50 -6.43 14.69
N ALA A 59 13.44 -7.75 14.91
CA ALA A 59 12.52 -8.64 14.21
C ALA A 59 11.06 -8.24 14.45
N ARG A 60 10.65 -8.06 15.71
CA ARG A 60 9.28 -7.62 16.06
C ARG A 60 8.94 -6.28 15.44
N ARG A 61 9.87 -5.32 15.47
CA ARG A 61 9.66 -4.00 14.86
C ARG A 61 9.57 -4.09 13.34
N GLY A 62 10.45 -4.83 12.68
CA GLY A 62 10.44 -5.00 11.22
C GLY A 62 9.16 -5.67 10.74
N CYS A 63 8.67 -6.67 11.48
CA CYS A 63 7.37 -7.30 11.26
C CYS A 63 6.22 -6.28 11.37
N ALA A 64 6.13 -5.53 12.47
CA ALA A 64 5.09 -4.53 12.67
C ALA A 64 5.13 -3.41 11.61
N ASP A 65 6.33 -2.90 11.32
CA ASP A 65 6.51 -1.84 10.33
C ASP A 65 6.21 -2.36 8.91
N GLY A 66 6.48 -3.63 8.61
CA GLY A 66 6.13 -4.24 7.32
C GLY A 66 4.61 -4.31 7.09
N ILE A 67 3.85 -4.65 8.14
CA ILE A 67 2.38 -4.61 8.10
C ILE A 67 1.89 -3.18 7.89
N ALA A 68 2.44 -2.22 8.64
CA ALA A 68 2.08 -0.81 8.52
C ALA A 68 2.39 -0.28 7.11
N LEU A 69 3.55 -0.61 6.55
CA LEU A 69 3.94 -0.22 5.20
C LEU A 69 2.96 -0.79 4.16
N CYS A 70 2.62 -2.08 4.27
CA CYS A 70 1.62 -2.70 3.41
C CYS A 70 0.26 -2.01 3.54
N HIS A 71 -0.20 -1.75 4.76
CA HIS A 71 -1.48 -1.10 5.03
C HIS A 71 -1.56 0.31 4.45
N ASP A 72 -0.55 1.14 4.69
CA ASP A 72 -0.55 2.55 4.30
C ASP A 72 -0.39 2.70 2.78
N SER A 73 0.38 1.81 2.15
CA SER A 73 0.56 1.78 0.69
C SER A 73 -0.67 1.31 -0.08
N CYS A 74 -1.65 0.66 0.57
CA CYS A 74 -2.85 0.15 -0.11
C CYS A 74 -3.73 1.28 -0.63
N SER A 75 -3.88 2.38 0.11
CA SER A 75 -4.84 3.44 -0.18
C SER A 75 -4.67 4.05 -1.59
N ALA A 76 -3.44 4.50 -1.91
CA ALA A 76 -3.11 5.06 -3.22
C ALA A 76 -3.28 4.05 -4.35
N ARG A 77 -2.90 2.77 -4.12
CA ARG A 77 -3.05 1.70 -5.10
C ARG A 77 -4.51 1.41 -5.44
N PHE A 78 -5.39 1.33 -4.43
CA PHE A 78 -6.82 1.12 -4.67
C PHE A 78 -7.46 2.32 -5.35
N ALA A 79 -7.10 3.55 -4.97
CA ALA A 79 -7.59 4.76 -5.65
C ALA A 79 -7.20 4.79 -7.13
N TRP A 80 -5.96 4.39 -7.46
CA TRP A 80 -5.48 4.27 -8.84
C TRP A 80 -6.23 3.18 -9.62
N LEU A 81 -6.47 2.01 -9.00
CA LEU A 81 -7.25 0.93 -9.62
C LEU A 81 -8.72 1.30 -9.84
N GLU A 82 -9.32 2.10 -8.96
CA GLU A 82 -10.66 2.65 -9.12
C GLU A 82 -10.71 3.57 -10.35
N GLN A 83 -9.70 4.42 -10.56
CA GLN A 83 -9.61 5.28 -11.74
C GLN A 83 -9.45 4.47 -13.03
N ILE A 84 -8.58 3.45 -13.07
CA ILE A 84 -8.42 2.59 -14.25
C ILE A 84 -9.75 1.93 -14.66
N CYS A 85 -10.56 1.51 -13.69
CA CYS A 85 -11.86 0.90 -13.96
C CYS A 85 -12.81 1.82 -14.73
N LEU A 86 -12.72 3.14 -14.53
CA LEU A 86 -13.56 4.12 -15.22
C LEU A 86 -13.20 4.23 -16.71
N HIS A 87 -11.98 3.87 -17.09
CA HIS A 87 -11.45 4.04 -18.44
C HIS A 87 -11.24 2.75 -19.23
N LEU A 88 -11.47 1.59 -18.61
CA LEU A 88 -11.51 0.29 -19.27
C LEU A 88 -12.79 0.15 -20.12
N PRO A 89 -12.73 -0.54 -21.28
CA PRO A 89 -13.93 -0.85 -22.06
C PRO A 89 -14.89 -1.68 -21.21
N GLN A 90 -16.03 -1.09 -20.83
CA GLN A 90 -17.00 -1.78 -19.98
C GLN A 90 -18.01 -2.52 -20.84
N HIS A 91 -17.94 -3.86 -20.83
CA HIS A 91 -19.10 -4.67 -21.17
C HIS A 91 -20.19 -4.47 -20.12
N ALA A 92 -21.46 -4.62 -20.49
CA ALA A 92 -22.59 -4.39 -19.59
C ALA A 92 -22.39 -5.12 -18.23
N GLY A 93 -22.39 -4.37 -17.14
CA GLY A 93 -22.21 -4.88 -15.76
C GLY A 93 -20.77 -5.19 -15.33
N ALA A 94 -19.76 -5.10 -16.20
CA ALA A 94 -18.38 -5.42 -15.86
C ALA A 94 -17.76 -4.42 -14.88
N GLY A 95 -18.03 -3.12 -15.01
CA GLY A 95 -17.50 -2.11 -14.09
C GLY A 95 -18.07 -2.18 -12.68
N GLU A 96 -19.36 -2.53 -12.55
CA GLU A 96 -19.98 -2.73 -11.24
C GLU A 96 -19.39 -3.96 -10.54
N ARG A 97 -19.23 -5.08 -11.25
CA ARG A 97 -18.55 -6.28 -10.73
C ARG A 97 -17.12 -5.99 -10.31
N TRP A 98 -16.38 -5.22 -11.12
CA TRP A 98 -15.02 -4.81 -10.78
C TRP A 98 -14.99 -3.94 -9.53
N ARG A 99 -15.87 -2.94 -9.42
CA ARG A 99 -15.95 -2.06 -8.25
C ARG A 99 -16.25 -2.85 -6.97
N VAL A 100 -17.21 -3.79 -7.03
CA VAL A 100 -17.54 -4.68 -5.91
C VAL A 100 -16.34 -5.56 -5.54
N CYS A 101 -15.68 -6.16 -6.52
CA CYS A 101 -14.48 -6.97 -6.30
C CYS A 101 -13.34 -6.17 -5.66
N LEU A 102 -13.10 -4.95 -6.16
CA LEU A 102 -12.05 -4.07 -5.69
C LEU A 102 -12.32 -3.60 -4.25
N GLN A 103 -13.56 -3.21 -3.95
CA GLN A 103 -13.97 -2.84 -2.60
C GLN A 103 -13.88 -4.03 -1.63
N GLY A 104 -14.32 -5.21 -2.05
CA GLY A 104 -14.16 -6.45 -1.27
C GLY A 104 -12.69 -6.77 -0.99
N SER A 105 -11.84 -6.65 -2.01
CA SER A 105 -10.39 -6.87 -1.90
C SER A 105 -9.73 -5.88 -0.95
N ARG A 106 -10.09 -4.59 -1.05
CA ARG A 106 -9.62 -3.53 -0.14
C ARG A 106 -9.99 -3.84 1.30
N GLN A 107 -11.25 -4.18 1.56
CA GLN A 107 -11.72 -4.51 2.91
C GLN A 107 -11.05 -5.77 3.45
N ALA A 108 -10.95 -6.83 2.65
CA ALA A 108 -10.31 -8.07 3.04
C ALA A 108 -8.83 -7.84 3.40
N LEU A 109 -8.10 -7.12 2.54
CA LEU A 109 -6.69 -6.82 2.77
C LEU A 109 -6.49 -5.97 4.03
N GLN A 110 -7.25 -4.89 4.21
CA GLN A 110 -7.16 -4.03 5.39
C GLN A 110 -7.48 -4.80 6.67
N ARG A 111 -8.58 -5.58 6.69
CA ARG A 111 -8.96 -6.39 7.86
C ARG A 111 -7.91 -7.44 8.19
N ASN A 112 -7.38 -8.13 7.18
CA ASN A 112 -6.38 -9.18 7.37
C ASN A 112 -5.04 -8.62 7.85
N LEU A 113 -4.60 -7.47 7.33
CA LEU A 113 -3.38 -6.80 7.81
C LEU A 113 -3.51 -6.35 9.27
N VAL A 114 -4.66 -5.78 9.65
CA VAL A 114 -4.92 -5.40 11.05
C VAL A 114 -4.95 -6.64 11.96
N ARG A 115 -5.61 -7.72 11.53
CA ARG A 115 -5.63 -8.98 12.29
C ARG A 115 -4.23 -9.54 12.48
N LEU A 116 -3.44 -9.61 11.41
CA LEU A 116 -2.07 -10.09 11.44
C LEU A 116 -1.20 -9.24 12.38
N GLY A 117 -1.40 -7.91 12.37
CA GLY A 117 -0.75 -7.01 13.33
C GLY A 117 -1.13 -7.28 14.79
N ARG A 118 -2.41 -7.58 15.07
CA ARG A 118 -2.87 -7.97 16.40
C ARG A 118 -2.28 -9.31 16.83
N ASP A 119 -2.28 -10.30 15.96
CA ASP A 119 -1.78 -11.64 16.26
C ASP A 119 -0.28 -11.58 16.58
N TRP A 120 0.49 -10.78 15.84
CA TRP A 120 1.92 -10.59 16.08
C TRP A 120 2.24 -9.71 17.29
N SER A 121 1.35 -8.82 17.70
CA SER A 121 1.52 -8.04 18.95
C SER A 121 1.39 -8.90 20.22
N ARG A 122 0.81 -10.10 20.11
CA ARG A 122 0.59 -11.05 21.21
C ARG A 122 1.69 -12.11 21.34
N LEU A 123 2.63 -12.16 20.38
CA LEU A 123 3.81 -13.03 20.36
C LEU A 123 5.05 -12.31 20.93
#